data_AF-A0AA43UIN5-F1
#
_entry.id   AF-A0AA43UIN5-F1
#
_cell.length_a   1.000
_cell.length_b   1.000
_cell.length_c   1.000
_cell.angle_alpha   90.00
_cell.angle_beta   90.00
_cell.angle_gamma   90.00
#
_symmetry.space_group_name_H-M   'P 1'
#
loop_
_entity.id
_entity.type
_entity.pdbx_description
1 polymer ?
#
loop_
_entity_poly.entity_id
_entity_poly.type
_entity_poly.pdbx_seq_one_letter_code
_entity_poly.pdbx_strand_id
1 'polypeptide(L)'
;MVLFKINGILFANSTVENGKTKCNFTIPDWSAKNYTITAVYADNNQYIRSQDNAILIIQKQDTKITVNNVTVIPGTKTNFTAIITTMNGTRVTEGIVVIKINGKTIGNTTVINGKVNYEYLIPENFRNSKYTLTMKYAENRKYGQSKENAIITIDKRNAVTNLASVTKHIETITLTSKTAMINGNTAFKINEKIILPKIVYGDSNQIFSKRQNPILAII
;
A
#
# COMPACT_ATOMS: atom_id res chain seq x y z
N MET A 1 -44.50 24.01 25.47
CA MET A 1 -43.34 23.09 25.33
C MET A 1 -42.83 23.17 23.91
N VAL A 2 -41.51 23.06 23.71
CA VAL A 2 -40.90 22.93 22.38
C VAL A 2 -40.37 21.52 22.20
N LEU A 3 -40.69 20.92 21.06
CA LEU A 3 -40.19 19.63 20.61
C LEU A 3 -39.06 19.87 19.60
N PHE A 4 -37.89 19.28 19.83
CA PHE A 4 -36.76 19.34 18.92
C PHE A 4 -36.64 18.03 18.14
N LYS A 5 -36.56 18.14 16.82
CA LYS A 5 -36.45 17.01 15.91
C LYS A 5 -35.19 17.12 15.07
N ILE A 6 -34.63 15.97 14.70
CA ILE A 6 -33.53 15.87 13.73
C ILE A 6 -33.98 14.93 12.61
N ASN A 7 -33.98 15.44 11.38
CA ASN A 7 -34.56 14.79 10.20
C ASN A 7 -35.98 14.26 10.46
N GLY A 8 -36.80 15.05 11.17
CA GLY A 8 -38.18 14.72 11.51
C GLY A 8 -38.37 13.80 12.73
N ILE A 9 -37.30 13.21 13.27
CA ILE A 9 -37.35 12.33 14.46
C ILE A 9 -37.20 13.17 15.73
N LEU A 10 -38.13 13.05 16.66
CA LEU A 10 -38.05 13.70 17.98
C LEU A 10 -36.81 13.19 18.73
N PHE A 11 -35.95 14.11 19.17
CA PHE A 11 -34.78 13.75 19.98
C PHE A 11 -34.84 14.35 21.39
N ALA A 12 -35.52 15.49 21.56
CA ALA A 12 -35.67 16.14 22.85
C ALA A 12 -36.92 17.01 22.92
N ASN A 13 -37.33 17.34 24.13
CA ASN A 13 -38.31 18.38 24.41
C ASN A 13 -37.83 19.27 25.56
N SER A 14 -38.44 20.44 25.69
CA SER A 14 -38.08 21.42 26.71
C SER A 14 -39.23 22.39 26.98
N THR A 15 -39.28 22.92 28.20
CA THR A 15 -40.19 24.00 28.57
C THR A 15 -39.67 25.34 28.07
N VAL A 16 -40.57 26.31 27.89
CA VAL A 16 -40.23 27.68 27.51
C VAL A 16 -40.28 28.53 28.76
N GLU A 17 -39.23 29.30 29.03
CA GLU A 17 -39.13 30.22 30.14
C GLU A 17 -38.69 31.58 29.61
N ASN A 18 -39.43 32.64 29.93
CA ASN A 18 -39.17 34.01 29.47
C ASN A 18 -38.95 34.11 27.94
N GLY A 19 -39.79 33.41 27.17
CA GLY A 19 -39.75 33.40 25.71
C GLY A 19 -38.58 32.64 25.09
N LYS A 20 -37.78 31.92 25.89
CA LYS A 20 -36.60 31.17 25.43
C LYS A 20 -36.67 29.72 25.86
N THR A 21 -35.95 28.89 25.12
CA THR A 21 -35.71 27.50 25.51
C THR A 21 -34.37 27.03 24.95
N LYS A 22 -33.77 26.03 25.58
CA LYS A 22 -32.46 25.48 25.22
C LYS A 22 -32.46 23.98 25.41
N CYS A 23 -31.81 23.28 24.49
CA CYS A 23 -31.51 21.85 24.62
C CYS A 23 -30.05 21.62 24.23
N ASN A 24 -29.30 20.88 25.05
CA ASN A 24 -27.96 20.43 24.72
C ASN A 24 -28.06 19.08 24.01
N PHE A 25 -27.35 18.92 22.90
CA PHE A 25 -27.29 17.68 22.14
C PHE A 25 -25.85 17.35 21.78
N THR A 26 -25.38 16.18 22.22
CA THR A 26 -24.08 15.66 21.80
C THR A 26 -24.27 14.90 20.51
N ILE A 27 -23.65 15.37 19.44
CA ILE A 27 -23.69 14.70 18.12
C ILE A 27 -23.00 13.34 18.25
N PRO A 28 -23.70 12.21 18.03
CA PRO A 28 -23.10 10.88 18.00
C PRO A 28 -22.19 10.69 16.78
N ASP A 29 -21.79 9.45 16.51
CA ASP A 29 -21.00 9.06 15.34
C ASP A 29 -21.81 9.17 14.02
N TRP A 30 -22.06 10.40 13.59
CA TRP A 30 -22.86 10.75 12.43
C TRP A 30 -22.03 10.88 11.15
N SER A 31 -22.68 10.62 10.03
CA SER A 31 -22.07 10.78 8.72
C SER A 31 -22.03 12.26 8.33
N ALA A 32 -21.01 12.65 7.59
CA ALA A 32 -20.93 13.96 6.98
C ALA A 32 -22.05 14.15 5.95
N LYS A 33 -22.99 15.04 6.27
CA LYS A 33 -24.11 15.50 5.44
C LYS A 33 -24.85 16.63 6.15
N ASN A 34 -25.91 17.11 5.50
CA ASN A 34 -26.85 18.04 6.08
C ASN A 34 -27.91 17.30 6.90
N TYR A 35 -28.20 17.82 8.08
CA TYR A 35 -29.25 17.36 8.99
C TYR A 35 -30.24 18.51 9.20
N THR A 36 -31.52 18.26 8.99
CA THR A 36 -32.57 19.24 9.27
C THR A 36 -32.91 19.18 10.75
N ILE A 37 -32.70 20.29 11.46
CA ILE A 37 -33.16 20.47 12.83
C ILE A 37 -34.50 21.20 12.75
N THR A 38 -35.53 20.66 13.40
CA THR A 38 -36.84 21.32 13.50
C THR A 38 -37.14 21.62 14.95
N ALA A 39 -37.50 22.87 15.25
CA ALA A 39 -38.11 23.23 16.53
C ALA A 39 -39.62 23.36 16.32
N VAL A 40 -40.42 22.69 17.14
CA VAL A 40 -41.89 22.72 17.07
C VAL A 40 -42.43 23.19 18.41
N TYR A 41 -43.07 24.34 18.45
CA TYR A 41 -43.87 24.76 19.59
C TYR A 41 -45.22 24.05 19.53
N ALA A 42 -45.55 23.25 20.54
CA ALA A 42 -46.85 22.56 20.60
C ALA A 42 -47.99 23.54 20.88
N ASP A 43 -49.19 23.27 20.36
CA ASP A 43 -50.35 24.09 20.72
C ASP A 43 -50.67 24.01 22.22
N ASN A 44 -51.39 25.01 22.69
CA ASN A 44 -52.05 25.01 23.99
C ASN A 44 -53.23 25.99 23.97
N ASN A 45 -53.86 26.19 25.14
CA ASN A 45 -55.02 27.07 25.33
C ASN A 45 -54.81 28.54 24.91
N GLN A 46 -53.57 29.01 24.78
CA GLN A 46 -53.26 30.41 24.47
C GLN A 46 -52.58 30.60 23.11
N TYR A 47 -51.86 29.58 22.61
CA TYR A 47 -51.00 29.70 21.43
C TYR A 47 -51.19 28.51 20.50
N ILE A 48 -51.29 28.79 19.20
CA ILE A 48 -51.32 27.76 18.16
C ILE A 48 -49.93 27.17 17.92
N ARG A 49 -49.90 25.95 17.38
CA ARG A 49 -48.66 25.28 16.99
C ARG A 49 -47.89 26.09 15.95
N SER A 50 -46.57 26.18 16.12
CA SER A 50 -45.65 26.73 15.12
C SER A 50 -44.39 25.87 14.99
N GLN A 51 -43.68 26.00 13.88
CA GLN A 51 -42.41 25.30 13.69
C GLN A 51 -41.47 26.09 12.77
N ASP A 52 -40.18 25.87 12.97
CA ASP A 52 -39.12 26.40 12.11
C ASP A 52 -37.99 25.37 11.94
N ASN A 53 -37.18 25.53 10.90
CA ASN A 53 -36.10 24.62 10.54
C ASN A 53 -34.74 25.32 10.45
N ALA A 54 -33.70 24.61 10.86
CA ALA A 54 -32.30 24.97 10.63
C ALA A 54 -31.54 23.78 10.01
N ILE A 55 -30.41 24.06 9.36
CA ILE A 55 -29.55 23.01 8.79
C ILE A 55 -28.27 22.91 9.61
N LEU A 56 -28.02 21.73 10.17
CA LEU A 56 -26.73 21.34 10.72
C LEU A 56 -25.90 20.68 9.61
N ILE A 57 -24.74 21.25 9.31
CA ILE A 57 -23.82 20.73 8.30
C ILE A 57 -22.69 19.98 9.02
N ILE A 58 -22.60 18.67 8.82
CA ILE A 58 -21.45 17.86 9.26
C ILE A 58 -20.53 17.65 8.05
N GLN A 59 -19.29 18.11 8.15
CA GLN A 59 -18.27 17.95 7.11
C GLN A 59 -17.44 16.68 7.32
N LYS A 60 -16.85 16.17 6.22
CA LYS A 60 -15.88 15.09 6.32
C LYS A 60 -14.60 15.62 6.95
N GLN A 61 -13.97 14.79 7.77
CA GLN A 61 -12.66 15.11 8.31
C GLN A 61 -11.57 14.74 7.30
N ASP A 62 -10.70 15.69 7.00
CA ASP A 62 -9.54 15.43 6.17
C ASP A 62 -8.59 14.42 6.83
N THR A 63 -7.99 13.58 5.99
CA THR A 63 -7.06 12.54 6.43
C THR A 63 -5.67 12.75 5.87
N LYS A 64 -4.68 12.17 6.56
CA LYS A 64 -3.28 12.15 6.16
C LYS A 64 -2.76 10.73 6.28
N ILE A 65 -1.96 10.31 5.30
CA ILE A 65 -1.26 9.02 5.30
C ILE A 65 0.22 9.29 5.58
N THR A 66 0.82 8.49 6.44
CA THR A 66 2.27 8.42 6.63
C THR A 66 2.73 7.02 6.24
N VAL A 67 3.55 6.93 5.21
CA VAL A 67 4.14 5.68 4.70
C VAL A 67 5.64 5.89 4.53
N ASN A 68 6.43 4.88 4.92
CA ASN A 68 7.89 4.94 4.83
C ASN A 68 8.40 4.27 3.56
N ASN A 69 9.59 4.69 3.12
CA ASN A 69 10.35 3.96 2.13
C ASN A 69 10.69 2.56 2.65
N VAL A 70 10.79 1.59 1.72
CA VAL A 70 11.07 0.19 2.06
C VAL A 70 12.11 -0.38 1.11
N THR A 71 13.02 -1.19 1.64
CA THR A 71 13.97 -1.96 0.84
C THR A 71 13.52 -3.41 0.81
N VAL A 72 13.46 -4.01 -0.38
CA VAL A 72 12.89 -5.34 -0.59
C VAL A 72 13.75 -6.17 -1.54
N ILE A 73 13.66 -7.49 -1.42
CA ILE A 73 14.33 -8.43 -2.30
C ILE A 73 13.29 -9.05 -3.26
N PRO A 74 13.54 -9.11 -4.58
CA PRO A 74 12.65 -9.78 -5.51
C PRO A 74 12.39 -11.25 -5.12
N GLY A 75 11.17 -11.74 -5.36
CA GLY A 75 10.75 -13.09 -4.99
C GLY A 75 10.42 -13.30 -3.51
N THR A 76 10.53 -12.25 -2.67
CA THR A 76 10.18 -12.33 -1.24
C THR A 76 8.86 -11.61 -0.94
N LYS A 77 8.17 -12.07 0.11
CA LYS A 77 7.03 -11.35 0.68
C LYS A 77 7.51 -10.19 1.52
N THR A 78 6.81 -9.07 1.43
CA THR A 78 7.02 -7.88 2.26
C THR A 78 5.69 -7.33 2.74
N ASN A 79 5.69 -6.62 3.87
CA ASN A 79 4.51 -5.92 4.38
C ASN A 79 4.65 -4.43 4.12
N PHE A 80 3.76 -3.88 3.29
CA PHE A 80 3.61 -2.44 3.17
C PHE A 80 2.73 -1.94 4.31
N THR A 81 3.28 -1.03 5.12
CA THR A 81 2.62 -0.47 6.29
C THR A 81 2.46 1.04 6.16
N ALA A 82 1.38 1.56 6.73
CA ALA A 82 1.15 2.98 6.83
C ALA A 82 0.32 3.32 8.07
N ILE A 83 0.40 4.59 8.48
CA ILE A 83 -0.44 5.17 9.52
C ILE A 83 -1.36 6.20 8.87
N ILE A 84 -2.64 6.17 9.24
CA ILE A 84 -3.64 7.14 8.76
C ILE A 84 -4.23 7.86 9.95
N THR A 85 -4.14 9.19 9.91
CA THR A 85 -4.71 10.08 10.92
C THR A 85 -5.61 11.11 10.29
N THR A 86 -6.46 11.73 11.11
CA THR A 86 -7.05 13.03 10.79
C THR A 86 -5.97 14.09 10.80
N MET A 87 -6.27 15.28 10.29
CA MET A 87 -5.34 16.42 10.35
C MET A 87 -4.95 16.83 11.78
N ASN A 88 -5.78 16.49 12.77
CA ASN A 88 -5.52 16.75 14.19
C ASN A 88 -4.72 15.62 14.88
N GLY A 89 -4.25 14.62 14.12
CA GLY A 89 -3.43 13.52 14.64
C GLY A 89 -4.22 12.35 15.26
N THR A 90 -5.55 12.41 15.28
CA THR A 90 -6.39 11.29 15.75
C THR A 90 -6.35 10.14 14.73
N ARG A 91 -6.29 8.89 15.21
CA ARG A 91 -6.29 7.72 14.33
C ARG A 91 -7.64 7.54 13.64
N VAL A 92 -7.60 7.31 12.33
CA VAL A 92 -8.79 6.94 11.55
C VAL A 92 -9.22 5.53 11.92
N THR A 93 -10.47 5.35 12.32
CA THR A 93 -10.95 4.07 12.88
C THR A 93 -11.34 3.03 11.83
N GLU A 94 -11.77 3.47 10.65
CA GLU A 94 -12.31 2.61 9.59
C GLU A 94 -11.99 3.16 8.18
N GLY A 95 -12.01 2.30 7.17
CA GLY A 95 -11.90 2.68 5.76
C GLY A 95 -11.07 1.71 4.94
N ILE A 96 -10.88 2.04 3.67
CA ILE A 96 -10.16 1.21 2.69
C ILE A 96 -8.97 1.99 2.16
N VAL A 97 -7.83 1.32 2.02
CA VAL A 97 -6.65 1.82 1.32
C VAL A 97 -6.41 1.01 0.06
N VAL A 98 -6.23 1.71 -1.04
CA VAL A 98 -5.78 1.15 -2.33
C VAL A 98 -4.26 1.28 -2.41
N ILE A 99 -3.58 0.19 -2.72
CA ILE A 99 -2.12 0.14 -2.86
C ILE A 99 -1.77 0.02 -4.33
N LYS A 100 -0.83 0.85 -4.78
CA LYS A 100 -0.32 0.86 -6.17
C LYS A 100 1.20 0.83 -6.19
N ILE A 101 1.75 0.16 -7.20
CA ILE A 101 3.18 0.22 -7.55
C ILE A 101 3.28 0.81 -8.95
N ASN A 102 4.08 1.87 -9.12
CA ASN A 102 4.21 2.63 -10.37
C ASN A 102 2.85 2.98 -11.02
N GLY A 103 1.89 3.41 -10.20
CA GLY A 103 0.54 3.77 -10.64
C GLY A 103 -0.41 2.60 -10.92
N LYS A 104 0.08 1.34 -10.98
CA LYS A 104 -0.75 0.14 -11.16
C LYS A 104 -1.24 -0.38 -9.81
N THR A 105 -2.55 -0.57 -9.68
CA THR A 105 -3.15 -1.17 -8.48
C THR A 105 -2.69 -2.62 -8.31
N ILE A 106 -2.19 -2.93 -7.12
CA ILE A 106 -1.81 -4.31 -6.74
C ILE A 106 -2.84 -4.94 -5.81
N GLY A 107 -3.62 -4.11 -5.10
CA GLY A 107 -4.67 -4.57 -4.21
C GLY A 107 -5.22 -3.46 -3.33
N ASN A 108 -6.02 -3.85 -2.35
CA ASN A 108 -6.56 -2.97 -1.33
C ASN A 108 -6.61 -3.70 0.03
N THR A 109 -6.71 -2.94 1.11
CA THR A 109 -6.85 -3.46 2.48
C THR A 109 -7.66 -2.50 3.35
N THR A 110 -8.09 -2.95 4.51
CA THR A 110 -8.82 -2.14 5.49
C THR A 110 -7.88 -1.40 6.43
N VAL A 111 -8.36 -0.28 6.97
CA VAL A 111 -7.71 0.44 8.07
C VAL A 111 -8.23 -0.09 9.39
N ILE A 112 -7.33 -0.46 10.29
CA ILE A 112 -7.68 -0.91 11.65
C ILE A 112 -6.95 0.00 12.63
N ASN A 113 -7.69 0.83 13.35
CA ASN A 113 -7.15 1.78 14.33
C ASN A 113 -5.97 2.61 13.77
N GLY A 114 -6.20 3.24 12.63
CA GLY A 114 -5.23 4.09 11.93
C GLY A 114 -4.04 3.35 11.37
N LYS A 115 -4.02 2.01 11.34
CA LYS A 115 -2.93 1.22 10.79
C LYS A 115 -3.37 0.47 9.54
N VAL A 116 -2.46 0.40 8.59
CA VAL A 116 -2.55 -0.37 7.35
C VAL A 116 -1.47 -1.43 7.38
N ASN A 117 -1.83 -2.65 7.04
CA ASN A 117 -0.89 -3.73 6.79
C ASN A 117 -1.34 -4.49 5.53
N TYR A 118 -0.44 -4.59 4.55
CA TYR A 118 -0.70 -5.28 3.29
C TYR A 118 0.52 -6.11 2.89
N GLU A 119 0.37 -7.44 2.96
CA GLU A 119 1.40 -8.38 2.52
C GLU A 119 1.39 -8.47 0.98
N TYR A 120 2.58 -8.39 0.39
CA TYR A 120 2.75 -8.47 -1.06
C TYR A 120 3.99 -9.28 -1.43
N LEU A 121 3.85 -10.19 -2.39
CA LEU A 121 4.98 -10.92 -2.99
C LEU A 121 5.62 -10.05 -4.07
N ILE A 122 6.86 -9.62 -3.86
CA ILE A 122 7.59 -8.81 -4.84
C ILE A 122 7.91 -9.69 -6.06
N PRO A 123 7.49 -9.32 -7.29
CA PRO A 123 7.76 -10.11 -8.48
C PRO A 123 9.27 -10.26 -8.74
N GLU A 124 9.70 -11.47 -9.12
CA GLU A 124 11.11 -11.76 -9.42
C GLU A 124 11.66 -10.94 -10.61
N ASN A 125 10.77 -10.50 -11.51
CA ASN A 125 11.13 -9.73 -12.69
C ASN A 125 11.22 -8.22 -12.43
N PHE A 126 11.19 -7.75 -11.18
CA PHE A 126 11.47 -6.36 -10.85
C PHE A 126 12.94 -6.04 -11.10
N ARG A 127 13.22 -5.31 -12.19
CA ARG A 127 14.57 -4.98 -12.66
C ARG A 127 15.05 -3.57 -12.29
N ASN A 128 14.12 -2.64 -12.04
CA ASN A 128 14.48 -1.27 -11.69
C ASN A 128 15.01 -1.22 -10.26
N SER A 129 15.96 -0.33 -9.98
CA SER A 129 16.46 -0.15 -8.61
C SER A 129 15.43 0.48 -7.67
N LYS A 130 14.46 1.23 -8.22
CA LYS A 130 13.41 1.92 -7.48
C LYS A 130 12.04 1.78 -8.15
N TYR A 131 11.02 1.68 -7.32
CA TYR A 131 9.61 1.73 -7.69
C TYR A 131 8.87 2.72 -6.79
N THR A 132 7.84 3.38 -7.30
CA THR A 132 6.97 4.24 -6.50
C THR A 132 5.84 3.41 -5.88
N LEU A 133 5.78 3.39 -4.55
CA LEU A 133 4.62 2.92 -3.80
C LEU A 133 3.67 4.09 -3.61
N THR A 134 2.40 3.91 -3.98
CA THR A 134 1.34 4.86 -3.66
C THR A 134 0.31 4.17 -2.80
N MET A 135 -0.01 4.76 -1.65
CA MET A 135 -1.18 4.38 -0.86
C MET A 135 -2.23 5.48 -0.96
N LYS A 136 -3.47 5.10 -1.28
CA LYS A 136 -4.61 6.03 -1.34
C LYS A 136 -5.71 5.56 -0.39
N TYR A 137 -6.03 6.37 0.61
CA TYR A 137 -7.20 6.18 1.47
C TYR A 137 -8.45 6.62 0.71
N ALA A 138 -9.45 5.74 0.64
CA ALA A 138 -10.71 6.01 -0.01
C ALA A 138 -11.62 6.84 0.90
N GLU A 139 -12.28 7.83 0.31
CA GLU A 139 -13.29 8.61 1.00
C GLU A 139 -14.45 7.73 1.49
N ASN A 140 -15.00 8.04 2.66
CA ASN A 140 -16.19 7.38 3.19
C ASN A 140 -17.18 8.38 3.80
N ARG A 141 -18.11 7.89 4.62
CA ARG A 141 -19.17 8.69 5.24
C ARG A 141 -18.65 9.71 6.28
N LYS A 142 -17.43 9.58 6.78
CA LYS A 142 -16.83 10.44 7.82
C LYS A 142 -15.56 11.15 7.39
N TYR A 143 -14.75 10.47 6.59
CA TYR A 143 -13.39 10.88 6.29
C TYR A 143 -13.23 11.17 4.80
N GLY A 144 -12.51 12.25 4.49
CA GLY A 144 -12.08 12.61 3.14
C GLY A 144 -10.97 11.69 2.64
N GLN A 145 -10.80 11.60 1.32
CA GLN A 145 -9.69 10.85 0.72
C GLN A 145 -8.33 11.49 1.00
N SER A 146 -7.28 10.69 1.00
CA SER A 146 -5.90 11.15 1.05
C SER A 146 -4.98 10.18 0.30
N LYS A 147 -3.78 10.64 -0.03
CA LYS A 147 -2.80 9.87 -0.78
C LYS A 147 -1.40 10.25 -0.30
N GLU A 148 -0.53 9.26 -0.21
CA GLU A 148 0.89 9.48 0.01
C GLU A 148 1.74 8.51 -0.85
N ASN A 149 2.94 8.95 -1.19
CA ASN A 149 3.91 8.14 -1.93
C ASN A 149 5.11 7.78 -1.06
N ALA A 150 5.69 6.62 -1.34
CA ALA A 150 6.98 6.19 -0.83
C ALA A 150 7.79 5.52 -1.94
N ILE A 151 9.06 5.25 -1.67
CA ILE A 151 9.99 4.57 -2.56
C ILE A 151 10.19 3.14 -2.09
N ILE A 152 9.97 2.18 -2.97
CA ILE A 152 10.45 0.81 -2.83
C ILE A 152 11.82 0.76 -3.49
N THR A 153 12.85 0.42 -2.73
CA THR A 153 14.21 0.17 -3.23
C THR A 153 14.41 -1.33 -3.37
N ILE A 154 14.91 -1.77 -4.52
CA ILE A 154 15.21 -3.18 -4.76
C ILE A 154 16.64 -3.47 -4.34
N ASP A 155 16.79 -4.36 -3.37
CA ASP A 155 18.08 -4.91 -2.99
C ASP A 155 18.41 -6.15 -3.82
N LYS A 156 19.66 -6.24 -4.28
CA LYS A 156 20.12 -7.33 -5.13
C LYS A 156 20.76 -8.39 -4.26
N ARG A 157 20.41 -9.66 -4.49
CA ARG A 157 21.18 -10.76 -3.90
C ARG A 157 22.57 -10.80 -4.54
N ASN A 158 23.60 -10.98 -3.71
CA ASN A 158 24.93 -11.30 -4.21
C ASN A 158 24.89 -12.68 -4.88
N ALA A 159 25.34 -12.76 -6.13
CA ALA A 159 25.57 -14.03 -6.78
C ALA A 159 26.94 -14.56 -6.34
N VAL A 160 26.96 -15.76 -5.75
CA VAL A 160 28.21 -16.50 -5.54
C VAL A 160 28.36 -17.47 -6.71
N THR A 161 29.46 -17.35 -7.44
CA THR A 161 29.86 -18.28 -8.49
C THR A 161 31.12 -19.01 -8.05
N ASN A 162 31.00 -20.31 -7.78
CA ASN A 162 32.15 -21.15 -7.48
C ASN A 162 32.55 -21.89 -8.76
N LEU A 163 33.82 -21.74 -9.14
CA LEU A 163 34.43 -22.52 -10.21
C LEU A 163 34.96 -23.83 -9.61
N ALA A 164 34.40 -24.97 -10.02
CA ALA A 164 34.92 -26.27 -9.61
C ALA A 164 36.12 -26.69 -10.49
N SER A 165 36.98 -27.53 -9.93
CA SER A 165 38.28 -27.97 -10.43
C SER A 165 38.37 -28.27 -11.93
N VAL A 166 39.47 -27.84 -12.55
CA VAL A 166 39.88 -28.22 -13.90
C VAL A 166 40.52 -29.60 -13.85
N THR A 167 39.88 -30.63 -14.41
CA THR A 167 40.51 -31.95 -14.59
C THR A 167 40.81 -32.15 -16.07
N LYS A 168 42.10 -32.20 -16.41
CA LYS A 168 42.58 -32.51 -17.77
C LYS A 168 42.50 -34.03 -17.97
N HIS A 169 41.62 -34.50 -18.84
CA HIS A 169 41.69 -35.85 -19.37
C HIS A 169 41.88 -35.76 -20.90
N ILE A 170 43.14 -35.88 -21.32
CA ILE A 170 43.59 -36.09 -22.71
C ILE A 170 43.27 -34.92 -23.69
N GLU A 171 42.00 -34.55 -23.97
CA GLU A 171 41.63 -33.55 -25.02
C GLU A 171 40.48 -32.58 -24.71
N THR A 172 39.86 -32.64 -23.52
CA THR A 172 38.74 -31.75 -23.16
C THR A 172 38.96 -31.04 -21.82
N ILE A 173 38.36 -29.86 -21.67
CA ILE A 173 38.20 -29.14 -20.39
C ILE A 173 36.71 -29.02 -20.13
N THR A 174 36.27 -29.44 -18.93
CA THR A 174 34.90 -29.18 -18.46
C THR A 174 34.96 -28.06 -17.44
N LEU A 175 34.24 -26.97 -17.70
CA LEU A 175 34.04 -25.91 -16.71
C LEU A 175 32.62 -26.05 -16.16
N THR A 176 32.55 -26.26 -14.86
CA THR A 176 31.29 -26.29 -14.10
C THR A 176 31.26 -25.08 -13.19
N SER A 177 30.27 -24.20 -13.39
CA SER A 177 29.94 -23.17 -12.40
C SER A 177 28.63 -23.53 -11.73
N LYS A 178 28.66 -23.61 -10.40
CA LYS A 178 27.46 -23.74 -9.58
C LYS A 178 27.07 -22.37 -9.08
N THR A 179 25.80 -21.98 -9.26
CA THR A 179 25.27 -20.71 -8.77
C THR A 179 24.01 -20.93 -7.94
N ALA A 180 23.77 -20.04 -6.99
CA ALA A 180 22.51 -20.01 -6.23
C ALA A 180 21.34 -19.37 -7.03
N MET A 181 21.54 -18.99 -8.29
CA MET A 181 20.51 -18.35 -9.13
C MET A 181 19.67 -19.38 -9.88
N ILE A 182 18.34 -19.22 -9.88
CA ILE A 182 17.40 -20.07 -10.64
C ILE A 182 17.49 -19.77 -12.14
N ASN A 183 17.73 -18.51 -12.53
CA ASN A 183 17.84 -18.04 -13.91
C ASN A 183 18.88 -16.90 -14.04
N GLY A 184 19.73 -16.95 -15.06
CA GLY A 184 20.75 -15.94 -15.35
C GLY A 184 21.67 -16.36 -16.51
N ASN A 185 22.62 -15.49 -16.86
CA ASN A 185 23.69 -15.82 -17.82
C ASN A 185 25.00 -15.98 -17.06
N THR A 186 25.71 -17.09 -17.28
CA THR A 186 27.12 -17.22 -16.90
C THR A 186 27.99 -16.95 -18.12
N ALA A 187 29.21 -16.48 -17.89
CA ALA A 187 30.21 -16.28 -18.93
C ALA A 187 31.47 -17.03 -18.52
N PHE A 188 31.95 -17.91 -19.39
CA PHE A 188 33.28 -18.49 -19.27
C PHE A 188 34.20 -17.78 -20.25
N LYS A 189 35.37 -17.32 -19.77
CA LYS A 189 36.42 -16.72 -20.60
C LYS A 189 37.62 -17.66 -20.61
N ILE A 190 38.03 -18.11 -21.80
CA ILE A 190 39.27 -18.87 -22.02
C ILE A 190 40.01 -18.18 -23.16
N ASN A 191 41.26 -17.75 -22.94
CA ASN A 191 42.12 -17.11 -23.94
C ASN A 191 41.36 -16.05 -24.78
N GLU A 192 40.79 -15.06 -24.08
CA GLU A 192 40.03 -13.93 -24.66
C GLU A 192 38.69 -14.24 -25.33
N LYS A 193 38.38 -15.50 -25.61
CA LYS A 193 37.08 -15.92 -26.13
C LYS A 193 36.06 -16.05 -24.99
N ILE A 194 34.92 -15.38 -25.15
CA ILE A 194 33.79 -15.40 -24.21
C ILE A 194 32.73 -16.37 -24.73
N ILE A 195 32.27 -17.29 -23.89
CA ILE A 195 31.11 -18.16 -24.17
C ILE A 195 30.04 -17.95 -23.11
N LEU A 196 28.79 -17.80 -23.54
CA LEU A 196 27.61 -17.50 -22.72
C LEU A 196 26.65 -18.70 -22.67
N PRO A 197 26.94 -19.77 -21.91
CA PRO A 197 25.96 -20.82 -21.69
C PRO A 197 24.76 -20.30 -20.90
N LYS A 198 23.59 -20.88 -21.17
CA LYS A 198 22.39 -20.66 -20.36
C LYS A 198 22.49 -21.48 -19.07
N ILE A 199 22.08 -20.88 -17.96
CA ILE A 199 21.92 -21.58 -16.67
C ILE A 199 20.65 -22.42 -16.74
N VAL A 200 20.72 -23.69 -16.32
CA VAL A 200 19.59 -24.62 -16.26
C VAL A 200 19.54 -25.19 -14.84
N TYR A 201 18.49 -24.85 -14.08
CA TYR A 201 18.28 -25.33 -12.69
C TYR A 201 19.44 -25.07 -11.71
N GLY A 202 20.12 -23.91 -11.80
CA GLY A 202 21.19 -23.52 -10.87
C GLY A 202 22.60 -24.00 -11.24
N ASP A 203 22.72 -24.87 -12.23
CA ASP A 203 23.99 -25.31 -12.80
C ASP A 203 24.15 -24.80 -14.23
N SER A 204 25.37 -24.40 -14.61
CA SER A 204 25.74 -24.24 -16.01
C SER A 204 27.01 -25.03 -16.29
N ASN A 205 26.90 -25.98 -17.22
CA ASN A 205 27.99 -26.84 -17.64
C ASN A 205 28.40 -26.47 -19.07
N GLN A 206 29.71 -26.32 -19.31
CA GLN A 206 30.29 -26.17 -20.65
C GLN A 206 31.41 -27.18 -20.84
N ILE A 207 31.34 -27.91 -21.95
CA ILE A 207 32.34 -28.90 -22.35
C ILE A 207 33.12 -28.33 -23.53
N PHE A 208 34.43 -28.14 -23.36
CA PHE A 208 35.33 -27.70 -24.42
C PHE A 208 36.07 -28.90 -25.00
N SER A 209 36.06 -29.05 -26.34
CA SER A 209 36.87 -30.06 -27.04
C SER A 209 37.88 -29.43 -28.00
N LYS A 210 39.08 -30.01 -28.06
CA LYS A 210 40.21 -29.56 -28.88
C LYS A 210 39.91 -29.43 -30.39
N ARG A 211 38.82 -30.02 -30.89
CA ARG A 211 38.44 -30.02 -32.32
C ARG A 211 37.77 -28.73 -32.79
N GLN A 212 37.47 -27.77 -31.91
CA GLN A 212 37.07 -26.42 -32.31
C GLN A 212 38.26 -25.43 -32.28
N ASN A 213 39.24 -25.74 -33.13
CA ASN A 213 40.22 -24.84 -33.79
C ASN A 213 41.46 -24.33 -33.00
N PRO A 214 42.59 -24.04 -33.69
CA PRO A 214 43.77 -24.92 -33.70
C PRO A 214 45.04 -24.27 -33.11
N ILE A 215 46.06 -25.11 -32.93
CA ILE A 215 47.50 -24.80 -32.92
C ILE A 215 48.03 -23.93 -31.77
N LEU A 216 48.65 -24.65 -30.83
CA LEU A 216 49.97 -24.42 -30.24
C LEU A 216 50.72 -23.17 -30.76
N ALA A 217 50.99 -22.19 -29.88
CA ALA A 217 52.20 -21.38 -30.00
C ALA A 217 52.68 -20.99 -28.60
N ILE A 218 53.78 -21.61 -28.23
CA ILE A 218 54.72 -21.17 -27.19
C ILE A 218 55.42 -19.94 -27.77
N ILE A 219 55.41 -18.80 -27.06
CA ILE A 219 56.60 -18.05 -26.59
C ILE A 219 56.22 -17.41 -25.25
#